data_AF-A0A3R7PFY5-F1
#
_entry.id   AF-A0A3R7PFY5-F1
#
_cell.length_a   1.000
_cell.length_b   1.000
_cell.length_c   1.000
_cell.angle_alpha   90.00
_cell.angle_beta   90.00
_cell.angle_gamma   90.00
#
_symmetry.space_group_name_H-M   'P 1'
#
loop_
_entity.id
_entity.type
_entity.pdbx_description
1 polymer ?
#
loop_
_entity_poly.entity_id
_entity_poly.type
_entity_poly.pdbx_seq_one_letter_code
_entity_poly.pdbx_strand_id
1 'polypeptide(L)'
;MESIEGWEWDQYAAKWDSMFRQISSYLHENGSYPPAEMTELFSWCSSQRSMYQRKKLPSERIDLLESLDGWRWDPREAKWNDHLSLLRLYAKEHGDAQPPSDHPELGKWVAMTRNYFKQGKIDEYRVRQLEAVNGWSWNPTKDKWEGAFNDFLEYVEGGGNVRSPDNTRWRNWVKQQRKRYFTKSFSVDQISTLESIEGWTWDPLETDWQNKYQEMRSYVDVHGKACVSTSNAQLGNWVAVQYRNYSKNTMAEHRVKLLEKLPGWKWP
;
A
#
# COMPACT_ATOMS: atom_id res chain seq x y z
N MET A 1 66.08 -40.41 -12.47
CA MET A 1 65.01 -40.55 -11.46
C MET A 1 63.83 -39.75 -11.96
N GLU A 2 62.89 -40.51 -12.51
CA GLU A 2 61.44 -40.31 -12.59
C GLU A 2 60.84 -39.04 -13.23
N SER A 3 60.25 -39.33 -14.40
CA SER A 3 59.10 -38.69 -15.03
C SER A 3 57.96 -38.33 -14.07
N ILE A 4 57.36 -37.16 -14.26
CA ILE A 4 55.95 -36.91 -13.92
C ILE A 4 55.29 -36.35 -15.17
N GLU A 5 54.94 -37.27 -16.08
CA GLU A 5 54.21 -37.01 -17.32
C GLU A 5 52.70 -37.17 -17.05
N GLY A 6 51.94 -36.08 -17.20
CA GLY A 6 50.71 -36.11 -17.99
C GLY A 6 49.43 -36.77 -17.47
N TRP A 7 49.15 -36.88 -16.15
CA TRP A 7 47.94 -37.61 -15.71
C TRP A 7 46.92 -36.87 -14.81
N GLU A 8 47.26 -35.77 -14.14
CA GLU A 8 46.29 -35.10 -13.25
C GLU A 8 45.51 -33.96 -13.94
N TRP A 9 46.13 -33.15 -14.79
CA TRP A 9 45.46 -31.99 -15.42
C TRP A 9 44.39 -32.38 -16.45
N ASP A 10 44.53 -33.55 -17.08
CA ASP A 10 43.71 -34.01 -18.21
C ASP A 10 42.30 -34.48 -17.76
N GLN A 11 42.20 -35.12 -16.59
CA GLN A 11 40.90 -35.54 -16.03
C GLN A 11 40.06 -34.35 -15.56
N TYR A 12 40.67 -33.31 -15.01
CA TYR A 12 39.96 -32.08 -14.62
C TYR A 12 39.52 -31.26 -15.84
N ALA A 13 40.25 -31.31 -16.95
CA ALA A 13 39.82 -30.73 -18.22
C ALA A 13 38.64 -31.50 -18.83
N ALA A 14 38.74 -32.83 -18.93
CA ALA A 14 37.68 -33.68 -19.46
C ALA A 14 36.36 -33.57 -18.66
N LYS A 15 36.45 -33.49 -17.32
CA LYS A 15 35.27 -33.26 -16.48
C LYS A 15 34.65 -31.90 -16.73
N TRP A 16 35.46 -30.85 -16.90
CA TRP A 16 34.95 -29.52 -17.20
C TRP A 16 34.24 -29.49 -18.56
N ASP A 17 34.83 -30.07 -19.59
CA ASP A 17 34.25 -30.14 -20.94
C ASP A 17 32.90 -30.88 -20.94
N SER A 18 32.82 -31.99 -20.21
CA SER A 18 31.56 -32.74 -20.04
C SER A 18 30.47 -31.86 -19.40
N MET A 19 30.80 -31.17 -18.31
CA MET A 19 29.84 -30.29 -17.63
C MET A 19 29.46 -29.07 -18.47
N PHE A 20 30.41 -28.52 -19.23
CA PHE A 20 30.18 -27.44 -20.18
C PHE A 20 29.18 -27.86 -21.27
N ARG A 21 29.35 -29.06 -21.86
CA ARG A 21 28.40 -29.60 -22.84
C ARG A 21 27.01 -29.79 -22.25
N GLN A 22 26.92 -30.30 -21.01
CA GLN A 22 25.65 -30.47 -20.31
C GLN A 22 24.93 -29.14 -20.07
N ILE A 23 25.63 -28.10 -19.59
CA ILE A 23 24.99 -26.79 -19.38
C ILE A 23 24.61 -26.13 -20.71
N SER A 24 25.41 -26.30 -21.76
CA SER A 24 25.10 -25.79 -23.09
C SER A 24 23.82 -26.41 -23.65
N SER A 25 23.66 -27.73 -23.58
CA SER A 25 22.42 -28.42 -24.00
C SER A 25 21.24 -27.96 -23.17
N TYR A 26 21.44 -27.89 -21.85
CA TYR A 26 20.37 -27.52 -20.92
C TYR A 26 19.85 -26.10 -21.17
N LEU A 27 20.73 -25.11 -21.30
CA LEU A 27 20.35 -23.72 -21.58
C LEU A 27 19.66 -23.58 -22.93
N HIS A 28 20.13 -24.31 -23.95
CA HIS A 28 19.52 -24.31 -25.27
C HIS A 28 18.09 -24.90 -25.25
N GLU A 29 17.87 -25.98 -24.50
CA GLU A 29 16.56 -26.65 -24.42
C GLU A 29 15.56 -25.94 -23.51
N ASN A 30 16.03 -25.36 -22.40
CA ASN A 30 15.16 -24.86 -21.32
C ASN A 30 15.12 -23.33 -21.22
N GLY A 31 16.05 -22.61 -21.85
CA GLY A 31 16.18 -21.15 -21.77
C GLY A 31 16.44 -20.61 -20.35
N SER A 32 16.69 -21.48 -19.37
CA SER A 32 16.80 -21.13 -17.95
C SER A 32 17.83 -22.02 -17.25
N TYR A 33 18.26 -21.60 -16.05
CA TYR A 33 19.26 -22.38 -15.29
C TYR A 33 18.70 -23.69 -14.77
N PRO A 34 19.56 -24.72 -14.66
CA PRO A 34 19.17 -25.97 -14.02
C PRO A 34 18.66 -25.69 -12.60
N PRO A 35 17.54 -26.31 -12.22
CA PRO A 35 16.95 -26.11 -10.91
C PRO A 35 17.81 -26.78 -9.83
N ALA A 36 17.60 -26.44 -8.56
CA ALA A 36 18.45 -26.91 -7.46
C ALA A 36 18.44 -28.45 -7.31
N GLU A 37 17.38 -29.10 -7.79
CA GLU A 37 17.19 -30.54 -7.84
C GLU A 37 18.19 -31.22 -8.79
N MET A 38 18.69 -30.52 -9.82
CA MET A 38 19.81 -30.95 -10.66
C MET A 38 21.14 -30.63 -9.97
N THR A 39 21.37 -31.26 -8.82
CA THR A 39 22.40 -30.90 -7.85
C THR A 39 23.81 -30.78 -8.43
N GLU A 40 24.22 -31.69 -9.30
CA GLU A 40 25.57 -31.69 -9.89
C GLU A 40 25.78 -30.50 -10.84
N LEU A 41 24.87 -30.29 -11.80
CA LEU A 41 24.97 -29.20 -12.77
C LEU A 41 24.76 -27.83 -12.11
N PHE A 42 23.82 -27.73 -11.17
CA PHE A 42 23.60 -26.53 -10.36
C PHE A 42 24.84 -26.16 -9.52
N SER A 43 25.46 -27.14 -8.85
CA SER A 43 26.66 -26.93 -8.04
C SER A 43 27.87 -26.57 -8.91
N TRP A 44 27.98 -27.17 -10.09
CA TRP A 44 29.04 -26.83 -11.03
C TRP A 44 28.91 -25.40 -11.54
N CYS A 45 27.71 -24.95 -11.93
CA CYS A 45 27.46 -23.57 -12.33
C CYS A 45 27.80 -22.58 -11.20
N SER A 46 27.41 -22.92 -9.97
CA SER A 46 27.73 -22.12 -8.77
C SER A 46 29.24 -22.05 -8.53
N SER A 47 29.96 -23.14 -8.78
CA SER A 47 31.43 -23.20 -8.68
C SER A 47 32.10 -22.33 -9.74
N GLN A 48 31.62 -22.34 -10.99
CA GLN A 48 32.18 -21.49 -12.06
C GLN A 48 32.01 -20.00 -11.71
N ARG A 49 30.83 -19.58 -11.24
CA ARG A 49 30.58 -18.19 -10.81
C ARG A 49 31.48 -17.78 -9.64
N SER A 50 31.67 -18.68 -8.66
CA SER A 50 32.59 -18.44 -7.53
C SER A 50 34.04 -18.28 -8.00
N MET A 51 34.50 -19.12 -8.93
CA MET A 51 35.84 -19.03 -9.51
C MET A 51 36.03 -17.73 -10.32
N TYR A 52 35.02 -17.32 -11.09
CA TYR A 52 35.01 -16.06 -11.82
C TYR A 52 35.11 -14.85 -10.90
N GLN A 53 34.26 -14.77 -9.87
CA GLN A 53 34.29 -13.69 -8.87
C GLN A 53 35.64 -13.59 -8.15
N ARG A 54 36.29 -14.73 -7.91
CA ARG A 54 37.63 -14.81 -7.29
C ARG A 54 38.77 -14.59 -8.28
N LYS A 55 38.48 -14.33 -9.56
CA LYS A 55 39.45 -14.18 -10.66
C LYS A 55 40.39 -15.39 -10.80
N LYS A 56 39.87 -16.59 -10.55
CA LYS A 56 40.59 -17.87 -10.64
C LYS A 56 40.17 -18.73 -11.82
N LEU A 57 39.16 -18.29 -12.59
CA LEU A 57 38.71 -19.00 -13.78
C LEU A 57 39.60 -18.59 -14.98
N PRO A 58 40.19 -19.56 -15.72
CA PRO A 58 40.95 -19.28 -16.93
C PRO A 58 40.13 -18.51 -17.97
N SER A 59 40.78 -17.61 -18.72
CA SER A 59 40.10 -16.77 -19.73
C SER A 59 39.39 -17.60 -20.80
N GLU A 60 39.96 -18.71 -21.26
CA GLU A 60 39.30 -19.54 -22.28
C GLU A 60 37.96 -20.10 -21.78
N ARG A 61 37.87 -20.43 -20.47
CA ARG A 61 36.62 -20.92 -19.85
C ARG A 61 35.61 -19.80 -19.63
N ILE A 62 36.08 -18.57 -19.39
CA ILE A 62 35.23 -17.39 -19.32
C ILE A 62 34.59 -17.16 -20.69
N ASP A 63 35.39 -17.11 -21.75
CA ASP A 63 34.93 -16.87 -23.11
C ASP A 63 33.92 -17.95 -23.56
N LEU A 64 34.20 -19.21 -23.25
CA LEU A 64 33.29 -20.32 -23.53
C LEU A 64 31.95 -20.18 -22.81
N LEU A 65 31.97 -19.84 -21.51
CA LEU A 65 30.74 -19.65 -20.74
C LEU A 65 29.97 -18.41 -21.20
N GLU A 66 30.65 -17.33 -21.55
CA GLU A 66 30.03 -16.11 -22.09
C GLU A 66 29.46 -16.30 -23.50
N SER A 67 29.96 -17.29 -24.25
CA SER A 67 29.39 -17.67 -25.56
C SER A 67 28.04 -18.40 -25.46
N LEU A 68 27.67 -18.90 -24.27
CA LEU A 68 26.40 -19.58 -24.06
C LEU A 68 25.25 -18.57 -23.93
N ASP A 69 24.24 -18.70 -24.80
CA ASP A 69 23.01 -17.94 -24.62
C ASP A 69 22.32 -18.31 -23.29
N GLY A 70 21.86 -17.31 -22.56
CA GLY A 70 21.33 -17.46 -21.21
C GLY A 70 22.36 -17.57 -20.07
N TRP A 71 23.68 -17.65 -20.33
CA TRP A 71 24.67 -17.59 -19.23
C TRP A 71 24.81 -16.18 -18.65
N ARG A 72 24.91 -16.12 -17.31
CA ARG A 72 24.92 -14.92 -16.47
C ARG A 72 25.78 -15.22 -15.25
N TRP A 73 26.76 -14.36 -15.02
CA TRP A 73 27.64 -14.44 -13.87
C TRP A 73 26.92 -14.13 -12.55
N ASP A 74 25.91 -13.26 -12.59
CA ASP A 74 25.01 -12.99 -11.47
C ASP A 74 23.53 -13.21 -11.89
N PRO A 75 22.99 -14.42 -11.70
CA PRO A 75 21.59 -14.72 -12.02
C PRO A 75 20.58 -13.91 -11.20
N ARG A 76 20.94 -13.49 -9.97
CA ARG A 76 20.03 -12.70 -9.13
C ARG A 76 19.91 -11.29 -9.68
N GLU A 77 21.03 -10.70 -10.08
CA GLU A 77 21.05 -9.38 -10.70
C GLU A 77 20.40 -9.40 -12.09
N ALA A 78 20.64 -10.44 -12.89
CA ALA A 78 19.94 -10.62 -14.16
C ALA A 78 18.42 -10.66 -13.95
N LYS A 79 17.93 -11.52 -13.03
CA LYS A 79 16.50 -11.60 -12.71
C LYS A 79 15.94 -10.27 -12.20
N TRP A 80 16.68 -9.53 -11.40
CA TRP A 80 16.28 -8.19 -10.96
C TRP A 80 16.07 -7.25 -12.16
N ASN A 81 17.05 -7.20 -13.07
CA ASN A 81 16.99 -6.35 -14.26
C ASN A 81 15.86 -6.75 -15.22
N ASP A 82 15.56 -8.04 -15.34
CA ASP A 82 14.43 -8.53 -16.14
C ASP A 82 13.10 -8.02 -15.57
N HIS A 83 12.87 -8.16 -14.25
CA HIS A 83 11.65 -7.66 -13.61
C HIS A 83 11.56 -6.13 -13.68
N LEU A 84 12.67 -5.41 -13.50
CA LEU A 84 12.70 -3.96 -13.62
C LEU A 84 12.34 -3.52 -15.05
N SER A 85 12.81 -4.23 -16.07
CA SER A 85 12.50 -3.97 -17.47
C SER A 85 11.02 -4.22 -17.77
N LEU A 86 10.48 -5.34 -17.28
CA LEU A 86 9.05 -5.65 -17.36
C LEU A 86 8.21 -4.59 -16.65
N LEU A 87 8.62 -4.13 -15.47
CA LEU A 87 7.92 -3.07 -14.74
C LEU A 87 7.93 -1.75 -15.51
N ARG A 88 9.05 -1.39 -16.15
CA ARG A 88 9.14 -0.19 -16.99
C ARG A 88 8.21 -0.26 -18.20
N LEU A 89 8.10 -1.44 -18.82
CA LEU A 89 7.17 -1.67 -19.92
C LEU A 89 5.72 -1.53 -19.44
N TYR A 90 5.39 -2.19 -18.33
CA TYR A 90 4.07 -2.08 -17.70
C TYR A 90 3.70 -0.62 -17.42
N ALA A 91 4.61 0.15 -16.81
CA ALA A 91 4.40 1.55 -16.51
C ALA A 91 4.19 2.43 -17.74
N LYS A 92 4.86 2.11 -18.85
CA LYS A 92 4.67 2.80 -20.12
C LYS A 92 3.30 2.51 -20.73
N GLU A 93 2.80 1.28 -20.61
CA GLU A 93 1.53 0.85 -21.21
C GLU A 93 0.31 1.28 -20.38
N HIS A 94 0.41 1.21 -19.06
CA HIS A 94 -0.70 1.46 -18.14
C HIS A 94 -0.70 2.86 -17.51
N GLY A 95 0.42 3.58 -17.58
CA GLY A 95 0.58 4.90 -16.95
C GLY A 95 0.88 4.87 -15.45
N ASP A 96 0.96 3.67 -14.84
CA ASP A 96 1.37 3.47 -13.45
C ASP A 96 2.25 2.23 -13.28
N ALA A 97 3.01 2.17 -12.18
CA ALA A 97 3.81 0.99 -11.83
C ALA A 97 3.13 0.16 -10.72
N GLN A 98 1.83 -0.10 -10.87
CA GLN A 98 0.98 -0.79 -9.89
C GLN A 98 0.32 -2.03 -10.49
N PRO A 99 1.10 -3.00 -11.02
CA PRO A 99 0.54 -4.22 -11.57
C PRO A 99 -0.34 -4.92 -10.52
N PRO A 100 -1.54 -5.41 -10.90
CA PRO A 100 -2.39 -6.20 -10.03
C PRO A 100 -1.67 -7.40 -9.42
N SER A 101 -2.12 -7.87 -8.26
CA SER A 101 -1.46 -8.97 -7.55
C SER A 101 -1.47 -10.30 -8.31
N ASP A 102 -2.44 -10.47 -9.21
CA ASP A 102 -2.60 -11.61 -10.11
C ASP A 102 -1.88 -11.42 -11.46
N HIS A 103 -1.25 -10.26 -11.71
CA HIS A 103 -0.42 -10.06 -12.90
C HIS A 103 0.72 -11.09 -12.93
N PRO A 104 0.89 -11.82 -14.04
CA PRO A 104 1.97 -12.78 -14.18
C PRO A 104 3.32 -12.13 -13.90
N GLU A 105 4.12 -12.76 -13.03
CA GLU A 105 5.51 -12.40 -12.70
C GLU A 105 5.73 -11.06 -11.96
N LEU A 106 5.04 -9.98 -12.34
CA LEU A 106 5.24 -8.65 -11.77
C LEU A 106 4.46 -8.38 -10.48
N GLY A 107 3.20 -8.82 -10.38
CA GLY A 107 2.32 -8.44 -9.26
C GLY A 107 2.91 -8.84 -7.90
N LYS A 108 3.35 -10.11 -7.80
CA LYS A 108 4.01 -10.65 -6.61
C LYS A 108 5.38 -10.02 -6.37
N TRP A 109 6.16 -9.81 -7.43
CA TRP A 109 7.50 -9.23 -7.32
C TRP A 109 7.47 -7.79 -6.81
N VAL A 110 6.57 -6.94 -7.34
CA VAL A 110 6.37 -5.56 -6.89
C VAL A 110 5.91 -5.52 -5.42
N ALA A 111 4.95 -6.36 -5.04
CA ALA A 111 4.48 -6.44 -3.65
C ALA A 111 5.59 -6.84 -2.68
N MET A 112 6.39 -7.84 -3.05
CA MET A 112 7.55 -8.29 -2.28
C MET A 112 8.62 -7.18 -2.18
N THR A 113 8.89 -6.49 -3.28
CA THR A 113 9.85 -5.38 -3.36
C THR A 113 9.45 -4.23 -2.42
N ARG A 114 8.19 -3.80 -2.42
CA ARG A 114 7.71 -2.79 -1.47
C ARG A 114 7.84 -3.24 -0.01
N ASN A 115 7.60 -4.53 0.27
CA ASN A 115 7.78 -5.08 1.61
C ASN A 115 9.26 -5.09 2.04
N TYR A 116 10.18 -5.48 1.15
CA TYR A 116 11.61 -5.42 1.44
C TYR A 116 12.12 -4.00 1.66
N PHE A 117 11.61 -3.01 0.92
CA PHE A 117 11.91 -1.61 1.18
C PHE A 117 11.45 -1.18 2.57
N LYS A 118 10.21 -1.52 2.97
CA LYS A 118 9.71 -1.24 4.32
C LYS A 118 10.57 -1.87 5.42
N GLN A 119 11.21 -2.99 5.14
CA GLN A 119 12.12 -3.69 6.05
C GLN A 119 13.58 -3.20 5.97
N GLY A 120 13.90 -2.22 5.11
CA GLY A 120 15.28 -1.75 4.90
C GLY A 120 16.20 -2.78 4.22
N LYS A 121 15.64 -3.71 3.44
CA LYS A 121 16.35 -4.82 2.80
C LYS A 121 16.70 -4.59 1.33
N ILE A 122 16.40 -3.42 0.79
CA ILE A 122 16.77 -3.03 -0.57
C ILE A 122 17.91 -2.02 -0.46
N ASP A 123 18.98 -2.24 -1.22
CA ASP A 123 20.09 -1.33 -1.32
C ASP A 123 19.71 -0.04 -2.07
N GLU A 124 20.43 1.06 -1.81
CA GLU A 124 20.12 2.36 -2.40
C GLU A 124 20.14 2.36 -3.93
N TYR A 125 21.00 1.56 -4.56
CA TYR A 125 21.09 1.50 -6.01
C TYR A 125 19.77 0.96 -6.60
N ARG A 126 19.25 -0.13 -6.04
CA ARG A 126 17.95 -0.68 -6.41
C ARG A 126 16.77 0.24 -6.09
N VAL A 127 16.83 0.98 -4.97
CA VAL A 127 15.83 2.01 -4.65
C VAL A 127 15.77 3.05 -5.77
N ARG A 128 16.92 3.63 -6.16
CA ARG A 128 16.99 4.64 -7.23
C ARG A 128 16.49 4.11 -8.57
N GLN A 129 16.78 2.84 -8.90
CA GLN A 129 16.29 2.23 -10.13
C GLN A 129 14.76 2.13 -10.19
N LEU A 130 14.11 1.83 -9.05
CA LEU A 130 12.66 1.76 -8.95
C LEU A 130 12.01 3.13 -8.94
N GLU A 131 12.58 4.09 -8.21
CA GLU A 131 12.09 5.48 -8.15
C GLU A 131 12.19 6.20 -9.51
N ALA A 132 13.10 5.77 -10.38
CA ALA A 132 13.18 6.22 -11.76
C ALA A 132 12.07 5.66 -12.68
N VAL A 133 11.29 4.68 -12.23
CA VAL A 133 10.17 4.14 -13.01
C VAL A 133 8.97 5.08 -12.87
N ASN A 134 8.42 5.51 -14.02
CA ASN A 134 7.25 6.38 -14.06
C ASN A 134 6.06 5.75 -13.30
N GLY A 135 5.40 6.53 -12.44
CA GLY A 135 4.28 6.04 -11.64
C GLY A 135 4.66 5.04 -10.54
N TRP A 136 5.95 4.89 -10.21
CA TRP A 136 6.37 4.14 -9.03
C TRP A 136 5.98 4.85 -7.74
N SER A 137 5.53 4.04 -6.78
CA SER A 137 5.23 4.47 -5.42
C SER A 137 5.56 3.34 -4.47
N TRP A 138 6.19 3.70 -3.35
CA TRP A 138 6.46 2.79 -2.25
C TRP A 138 5.21 2.48 -1.42
N ASN A 139 4.22 3.39 -1.41
CA ASN A 139 2.95 3.19 -0.71
C ASN A 139 1.76 3.71 -1.55
N PRO A 140 1.37 2.96 -2.61
CA PRO A 140 0.31 3.40 -3.53
C PRO A 140 -1.01 3.74 -2.85
N THR A 141 -1.37 3.03 -1.78
CA THR A 141 -2.62 3.27 -1.05
C THR A 141 -2.57 4.59 -0.30
N LYS A 142 -1.43 4.93 0.31
CA LYS A 142 -1.23 6.21 0.99
C LYS A 142 -1.25 7.35 -0.04
N ASP A 143 -0.48 7.22 -1.11
CA ASP A 143 -0.34 8.28 -2.12
C ASP A 143 -1.67 8.53 -2.86
N LYS A 144 -2.45 7.47 -3.15
CA LYS A 144 -3.83 7.62 -3.69
C LYS A 144 -4.75 8.35 -2.72
N TRP A 145 -4.63 8.08 -1.42
CA TRP A 145 -5.44 8.78 -0.42
C TRP A 145 -5.03 10.25 -0.32
N GLU A 146 -3.73 10.55 -0.32
CA GLU A 146 -3.19 11.92 -0.27
C GLU A 146 -3.59 12.72 -1.51
N GLY A 147 -3.49 12.15 -2.71
CA GLY A 147 -3.98 12.78 -3.93
C GLY A 147 -5.49 13.07 -3.88
N ALA A 148 -6.30 12.08 -3.46
CA ALA A 148 -7.74 12.28 -3.32
C ALA A 148 -8.10 13.30 -2.22
N PHE A 149 -7.28 13.42 -1.18
CA PHE A 149 -7.41 14.43 -0.14
C PHE A 149 -7.09 15.83 -0.68
N ASN A 150 -5.99 16.00 -1.43
CA ASN A 150 -5.62 17.28 -2.03
C ASN A 150 -6.68 17.75 -3.04
N ASP A 151 -7.15 16.87 -3.92
CA ASP A 151 -8.25 17.15 -4.85
C ASP A 151 -9.55 17.56 -4.09
N PHE A 152 -9.79 16.96 -2.92
CA PHE A 152 -10.93 17.33 -2.07
C PHE A 152 -10.71 18.70 -1.43
N LEU A 153 -9.50 19.02 -0.96
CA LEU A 153 -9.16 20.35 -0.46
C LEU A 153 -9.39 21.43 -1.51
N GLU A 154 -8.93 21.24 -2.75
CA GLU A 154 -9.18 22.18 -3.84
C GLU A 154 -10.69 22.40 -4.07
N TYR A 155 -11.50 21.34 -3.98
CA TYR A 155 -12.95 21.46 -4.04
C TYR A 155 -13.52 22.30 -2.88
N VAL A 156 -13.01 22.12 -1.66
CA VAL A 156 -13.44 22.89 -0.48
C VAL A 156 -13.02 24.37 -0.62
N GLU A 157 -11.80 24.64 -1.06
CA GLU A 157 -11.30 26.00 -1.32
C GLU A 157 -12.11 26.72 -2.40
N GLY A 158 -12.64 25.97 -3.38
CA GLY A 158 -13.58 26.46 -4.39
C GLY A 158 -15.00 26.74 -3.86
N GLY A 159 -15.25 26.66 -2.56
CA GLY A 159 -16.57 26.86 -1.93
C GLY A 159 -17.41 25.58 -1.81
N GLY A 160 -16.81 24.42 -2.03
CA GLY A 160 -17.46 23.13 -1.92
C GLY A 160 -17.87 22.80 -0.49
N ASN A 161 -19.09 22.27 -0.32
CA ASN A 161 -19.58 21.90 1.01
C ASN A 161 -18.85 20.66 1.56
N VAL A 162 -18.11 20.81 2.66
CA VAL A 162 -17.37 19.73 3.35
C VAL A 162 -18.31 18.66 3.94
N ARG A 163 -19.39 19.12 4.57
CA ARG A 163 -20.32 18.28 5.31
C ARG A 163 -21.13 17.37 4.38
N SER A 164 -21.65 17.96 3.32
CA SER A 164 -22.51 17.34 2.31
C SER A 164 -22.12 17.82 0.92
N PRO A 165 -21.09 17.21 0.30
CA PRO A 165 -20.66 17.61 -1.03
C PRO A 165 -21.75 17.44 -2.10
N ASP A 166 -21.78 18.37 -3.04
CA ASP A 166 -22.82 18.43 -4.08
C ASP A 166 -22.59 17.40 -5.18
N ASN A 167 -21.33 17.09 -5.47
CA ASN A 167 -20.97 16.06 -6.43
C ASN A 167 -20.86 14.66 -5.80
N THR A 168 -21.16 13.64 -6.61
CA THR A 168 -21.19 12.23 -6.17
C THR A 168 -19.81 11.72 -5.75
N ARG A 169 -18.72 12.18 -6.38
CA ARG A 169 -17.34 11.78 -6.06
C ARG A 169 -17.02 12.09 -4.59
N TRP A 170 -17.17 13.35 -4.19
CA TRP A 170 -16.84 13.80 -2.84
C TRP A 170 -17.85 13.34 -1.80
N ARG A 171 -19.13 13.24 -2.15
CA ARG A 171 -20.13 12.62 -1.26
C ARG A 171 -19.74 11.21 -0.87
N ASN A 172 -19.33 10.39 -1.86
CA ASN A 172 -18.89 9.03 -1.61
C ASN A 172 -17.56 9.01 -0.84
N TRP A 173 -16.59 9.84 -1.23
CA TRP A 173 -15.30 9.90 -0.56
C TRP A 173 -15.43 10.28 0.93
N VAL A 174 -16.17 11.35 1.26
CA VAL A 174 -16.44 11.79 2.64
C VAL A 174 -17.16 10.69 3.43
N LYS A 175 -18.17 10.05 2.84
CA LYS A 175 -18.89 8.93 3.47
C LYS A 175 -17.95 7.77 3.81
N GLN A 176 -17.03 7.45 2.90
CA GLN A 176 -16.04 6.40 3.13
C GLN A 176 -15.04 6.77 4.22
N GLN A 177 -14.62 8.03 4.31
CA GLN A 177 -13.76 8.48 5.41
C GLN A 177 -14.50 8.33 6.75
N ARG A 178 -15.73 8.85 6.87
CA ARG A 178 -16.51 8.69 8.11
C ARG A 178 -16.68 7.22 8.50
N LYS A 179 -16.98 6.34 7.55
CA LYS A 179 -17.04 4.89 7.78
C LYS A 179 -15.71 4.33 8.29
N ARG A 180 -14.60 4.68 7.64
CA ARG A 180 -13.25 4.21 8.03
C ARG A 180 -12.90 4.63 9.45
N TYR A 181 -13.26 5.84 9.87
CA TYR A 181 -13.04 6.32 11.23
C TYR A 181 -13.75 5.46 12.28
N PHE A 182 -15.04 5.18 12.10
CA PHE A 182 -15.80 4.34 13.02
C PHE A 182 -15.35 2.87 13.03
N THR A 183 -14.84 2.37 11.91
CA THR A 183 -14.23 1.03 11.83
C THR A 183 -12.78 0.97 12.32
N LYS A 184 -12.23 2.09 12.84
CA LYS A 184 -10.85 2.20 13.32
C LYS A 184 -9.79 1.79 12.28
N SER A 185 -10.05 2.10 11.01
CA SER A 185 -9.18 1.77 9.86
C SER A 185 -8.41 2.97 9.28
N PHE A 186 -8.12 3.96 10.13
CA PHE A 186 -7.37 5.18 9.82
C PHE A 186 -6.06 5.25 10.59
N SER A 187 -5.03 5.86 9.99
CA SER A 187 -3.85 6.29 10.76
C SER A 187 -4.16 7.58 11.52
N VAL A 188 -3.42 7.82 12.61
CA VAL A 188 -3.53 9.05 13.43
C VAL A 188 -3.32 10.30 12.57
N ASP A 189 -2.31 10.29 11.70
CA ASP A 189 -2.01 11.41 10.80
C ASP A 189 -3.18 11.74 9.87
N GLN A 190 -3.83 10.72 9.30
CA GLN A 190 -4.98 10.91 8.42
C GLN A 190 -6.20 11.46 9.18
N ILE A 191 -6.39 11.09 10.44
CA ILE A 191 -7.45 11.64 11.29
C ILE A 191 -7.18 13.13 11.53
N SER A 192 -5.98 13.47 12.01
CA SER A 192 -5.60 14.86 12.29
C SER A 192 -5.66 15.74 11.03
N THR A 193 -5.29 15.19 9.88
CA THR A 193 -5.34 15.89 8.57
C THR A 193 -6.78 16.18 8.12
N LEU A 194 -7.74 15.31 8.43
CA LEU A 194 -9.15 15.57 8.13
C LEU A 194 -9.78 16.53 9.14
N GLU A 195 -9.39 16.43 10.40
CA GLU A 195 -9.87 17.31 11.48
C GLU A 195 -9.39 18.76 11.36
N SER A 196 -8.33 19.01 10.59
CA SER A 196 -7.87 20.38 10.29
C SER A 196 -8.73 21.10 9.25
N ILE A 197 -9.60 20.38 8.52
CA ILE A 197 -10.53 20.99 7.55
C ILE A 197 -11.65 21.70 8.32
N GLU A 198 -11.84 22.99 8.07
CA GLU A 198 -12.93 23.76 8.64
C GLU A 198 -14.30 23.14 8.27
N GLY A 199 -15.15 22.93 9.28
CA GLY A 199 -16.46 22.31 9.10
C GLY A 199 -16.44 20.79 8.92
N TRP A 200 -15.29 20.12 9.04
CA TRP A 200 -15.23 18.66 9.08
C TRP A 200 -15.87 18.09 10.34
N THR A 201 -16.69 17.05 10.17
CA THR A 201 -17.31 16.32 11.27
C THR A 201 -17.36 14.83 10.95
N TRP A 202 -16.96 13.99 11.91
CA TRP A 202 -17.02 12.53 11.78
C TRP A 202 -18.44 11.99 11.81
N ASP A 203 -19.31 12.56 12.67
CA ASP A 203 -20.73 12.27 12.72
C ASP A 203 -21.54 13.57 12.59
N PRO A 204 -21.95 13.92 11.36
CA PRO A 204 -22.75 15.11 11.12
C PRO A 204 -24.07 15.13 11.92
N LEU A 205 -24.70 13.97 12.15
CA LEU A 205 -25.98 13.89 12.85
C LEU A 205 -25.80 14.08 14.35
N GLU A 206 -24.73 13.52 14.93
CA GLU A 206 -24.36 13.78 16.32
C GLU A 206 -23.95 15.24 16.53
N THR A 207 -23.18 15.83 15.61
CA THR A 207 -22.83 17.25 15.67
C THR A 207 -24.09 18.14 15.65
N ASP A 208 -25.06 17.87 14.77
CA ASP A 208 -26.32 18.63 14.73
C ASP A 208 -27.11 18.48 16.03
N TRP A 209 -27.17 17.26 16.56
CA TRP A 209 -27.83 17.00 17.83
C TRP A 209 -27.17 17.76 18.97
N GLN A 210 -25.83 17.75 19.03
CA GLN A 210 -25.07 18.46 20.04
C GLN A 210 -25.25 19.98 19.94
N ASN A 211 -25.26 20.53 18.73
CA ASN A 211 -25.52 21.95 18.50
C ASN A 211 -26.92 22.34 18.99
N LYS A 212 -27.95 21.54 18.67
CA LYS A 212 -29.31 21.75 19.19
C LYS A 212 -29.43 21.56 20.69
N TYR A 213 -28.67 20.65 21.28
CA TYR A 213 -28.57 20.53 22.72
C TYR A 213 -27.94 21.77 23.36
N GLN A 214 -26.92 22.38 22.76
CA GLN A 214 -26.36 23.64 23.25
C GLN A 214 -27.36 24.79 23.13
N GLU A 215 -28.10 24.89 22.01
CA GLU A 215 -29.20 25.86 21.90
C GLU A 215 -30.24 25.67 23.02
N MET A 216 -30.57 24.41 23.34
CA MET A 216 -31.46 24.08 24.45
C MET A 216 -30.88 24.55 25.79
N ARG A 217 -29.58 24.37 26.03
CA ARG A 217 -28.92 24.86 27.24
C ARG A 217 -29.00 26.38 27.34
N SER A 218 -28.66 27.10 26.28
CA SER A 218 -28.76 28.57 26.27
C SER A 218 -30.20 29.05 26.50
N TYR A 219 -31.20 28.34 25.97
CA TYR A 219 -32.60 28.62 26.27
C TYR A 219 -32.92 28.42 27.76
N VAL A 220 -32.45 27.32 28.36
CA VAL A 220 -32.64 27.06 29.80
C VAL A 220 -31.94 28.10 30.66
N ASP A 221 -30.76 28.57 30.26
CA ASP A 221 -30.02 29.60 30.99
C ASP A 221 -30.80 30.93 31.03
N VAL A 222 -31.55 31.27 29.97
CA VAL A 222 -32.38 32.48 29.89
C VAL A 222 -33.74 32.31 30.58
N HIS A 223 -34.37 31.14 30.45
CA HIS A 223 -35.75 30.92 30.89
C HIS A 223 -35.88 30.12 32.21
N GLY A 224 -34.76 29.63 32.75
CA GLY A 224 -34.67 28.89 34.02
C GLY A 224 -35.17 27.44 33.99
N LYS A 225 -35.88 27.03 32.92
CA LYS A 225 -36.43 25.68 32.79
C LYS A 225 -36.46 25.20 31.35
N ALA A 226 -36.35 23.89 31.18
CA ALA A 226 -36.37 23.19 29.90
C ALA A 226 -37.79 23.00 29.33
N CYS A 227 -38.59 24.06 29.39
CA CYS A 227 -39.95 24.12 28.87
C CYS A 227 -39.95 25.10 27.70
N VAL A 228 -39.92 24.55 26.48
CA VAL A 228 -39.83 25.36 25.25
C VAL A 228 -41.18 26.01 24.97
N SER A 229 -41.20 27.34 24.93
CA SER A 229 -42.38 28.13 24.57
C SER A 229 -42.75 27.94 23.10
N THR A 230 -44.03 28.11 22.76
CA THR A 230 -44.54 28.09 21.38
C THR A 230 -43.88 29.12 20.46
N SER A 231 -43.26 30.16 21.03
CA SER A 231 -42.48 31.16 20.30
C SER A 231 -41.16 30.64 19.72
N ASN A 232 -40.62 29.50 20.20
CA ASN A 232 -39.43 28.86 19.64
C ASN A 232 -39.77 27.52 18.98
N ALA A 233 -40.44 27.62 17.82
CA ALA A 233 -40.94 26.45 17.09
C ALA A 233 -39.85 25.46 16.67
N GLN A 234 -38.64 25.92 16.34
CA GLN A 234 -37.54 25.03 15.95
C GLN A 234 -37.08 24.14 17.10
N LEU A 235 -36.84 24.74 18.27
CA LEU A 235 -36.43 24.00 19.46
C LEU A 235 -37.56 23.11 19.99
N GLY A 236 -38.80 23.57 19.91
CA GLY A 236 -39.98 22.79 20.28
C GLY A 236 -40.14 21.53 19.41
N ASN A 237 -39.95 21.65 18.10
CA ASN A 237 -39.95 20.52 17.17
C ASN A 237 -38.82 19.53 17.49
N TRP A 238 -37.62 20.03 17.80
CA TRP A 238 -36.49 19.17 18.19
C TRP A 238 -36.77 18.39 19.48
N VAL A 239 -37.37 19.03 20.50
CA VAL A 239 -37.80 18.37 21.75
C VAL A 239 -38.86 17.30 21.47
N ALA A 240 -39.83 17.57 20.61
CA ALA A 240 -40.84 16.58 20.22
C ALA A 240 -40.21 15.34 19.55
N VAL A 241 -39.15 15.52 18.75
CA VAL A 241 -38.36 14.40 18.20
C VAL A 241 -37.67 13.62 19.30
N GLN A 242 -37.13 14.30 20.33
CA GLN A 242 -36.49 13.62 21.46
C GLN A 242 -37.50 12.75 22.22
N TYR A 243 -38.69 13.28 22.53
CA TYR A 243 -39.76 12.52 23.17
C TYR A 243 -40.19 11.29 22.37
N ARG A 244 -40.36 11.44 21.05
CA ARG A 244 -40.69 10.32 20.16
C ARG A 244 -39.60 9.25 20.14
N ASN A 245 -38.33 9.64 20.13
CA ASN A 245 -37.23 8.68 20.11
C ASN A 245 -37.08 7.95 21.45
N TYR A 246 -37.34 8.66 22.56
CA TYR A 246 -37.36 8.09 23.91
C TYR A 246 -38.51 7.07 24.06
N SER A 247 -39.74 7.41 23.66
CA SER A 247 -40.88 6.49 23.76
C SER A 247 -40.74 5.24 22.87
N LYS A 248 -39.98 5.35 21.78
CA LYS A 248 -39.63 4.21 20.91
C LYS A 248 -38.39 3.43 21.38
N ASN A 249 -37.74 3.82 22.47
CA ASN A 249 -36.48 3.22 22.95
C ASN A 249 -35.36 3.23 21.89
N THR A 250 -35.32 4.27 21.05
CA THR A 250 -34.32 4.44 19.97
C THR A 250 -33.30 5.53 20.26
N MET A 251 -33.42 6.22 21.39
CA MET A 251 -32.48 7.26 21.80
C MET A 251 -31.21 6.65 22.41
N ALA A 252 -30.05 7.17 22.03
CA ALA A 252 -28.79 6.80 22.66
C ALA A 252 -28.78 7.20 24.16
N GLU A 253 -28.26 6.32 25.00
CA GLU A 253 -28.27 6.48 26.46
C GLU A 253 -27.58 7.77 26.92
N HIS A 254 -26.51 8.20 26.24
CA HIS A 254 -25.82 9.45 26.58
C HIS A 254 -26.71 10.67 26.34
N ARG A 255 -27.53 10.66 25.28
CA ARG A 255 -28.48 11.74 24.98
C ARG A 255 -29.56 11.84 26.04
N VAL A 256 -30.06 10.70 26.53
CA VAL A 256 -31.03 10.65 27.65
C VAL A 256 -30.43 11.30 28.89
N LYS A 257 -29.23 10.85 29.29
CA LYS A 257 -28.50 11.37 30.46
C LYS A 257 -28.20 12.87 30.37
N LEU A 258 -27.93 13.38 29.17
CA LEU A 258 -27.67 14.82 28.96
C LEU A 258 -28.94 15.67 29.11
N LEU A 259 -30.08 15.16 28.63
CA LEU A 259 -31.36 15.86 28.69
C LEU A 259 -31.94 15.88 30.10
N GLU A 260 -31.82 14.78 30.85
CA GLU A 260 -32.27 14.69 32.25
C GLU A 260 -31.54 15.65 33.21
N LYS A 261 -30.33 16.07 32.84
CA LYS A 261 -29.58 17.08 33.59
C LYS A 261 -30.10 18.50 33.39
N LEU A 262 -30.96 18.74 32.39
CA LEU A 262 -31.50 20.08 32.15
C LEU A 262 -32.57 20.41 33.22
N PRO A 263 -32.44 21.55 33.92
CA PRO A 263 -33.43 22.00 34.89
C PRO A 263 -34.87 21.99 34.33
N GLY A 264 -35.76 21.26 34.98
CA GLY A 264 -37.17 21.17 34.58
C GLY A 264 -37.46 20.30 33.36
N TRP A 265 -36.48 19.54 32.85
CA TRP A 265 -36.73 18.51 31.83
C TRP A 265 -37.52 17.36 32.42
N LYS A 266 -38.57 16.94 31.73
CA LYS A 266 -39.38 15.77 32.08
C LYS A 266 -39.70 14.98 30.82
N TRP A 267 -39.53 13.67 30.91
CA TRP A 267 -40.02 12.74 29.90
C TRP A 267 -41.55 12.59 30.02
N PRO A 268 -42.27 12.49 28.90
CA PRO A 268 -43.69 12.18 28.89
C PRO A 268 -43.96 10.71 29.26
#